data_AF-A0A016VWZ0-F1
#
_entry.id   AF-A0A016VWZ0-F1
#
_cell.length_a   1.000
_cell.length_b   1.000
_cell.length_c   1.000
_cell.angle_alpha   90.00
_cell.angle_beta   90.00
_cell.angle_gamma   90.00
#
_symmetry.space_group_name_H-M   'P 1'
#
loop_
_entity.id
_entity.type
_entity.pdbx_description
1 polymer ?
#
loop_
_entity_poly.entity_id
_entity_poly.type
_entity_poly.pdbx_seq_one_letter_code
_entity_poly.pdbx_strand_id
1 'polypeptide(L)'
;MILHSKLVQGWRNPSPFLRTPRTVVFGSERQLPQAASGRLTQRRSSDKKELPLMASTLLFAVCIYAVVFLSTAIDAVKQGEKFGFDRHKRQVYKGVYATEPGNDTVKYRFNSSVNKTMKDLFVEATEVWQNGTCLDFKEDSAEQGPGFDGIFVTMGPDGGVCNTASPITGRNHTIYLGINCETASGIAHEIGHALGLPHTQIRLDRDDYITINEEIMSKEFDKMMEHEYYDDYTEDDKAELFKLYKLQYKKMNKSEQVNYTVPYDLGSLMQYSYSAVMMPKDTKYNTTMGSQFASFLDKVLVNEHYNCTGKCGTEGQEIKCEYKGFVDPKTCDKCVCPGGYGGKLCNDRPDECGEEIWIRGTETITKSFYISGNNGKYVTCTSWLRSDSFTTIIVKLVRISGGPKNSIGCDSAGIEIKTKNDQRLTGYR
;
A
#
# COMPACT_ATOMS: atom_id res chain seq x y z
N MET A 1 -11.28 -14.84 3.91
CA MET A 1 -11.45 -13.67 4.79
C MET A 1 -10.24 -13.60 5.69
N ILE A 2 -9.63 -12.43 5.82
CA ILE A 2 -8.42 -12.21 6.63
C ILE A 2 -8.74 -11.12 7.65
N LEU A 3 -8.48 -11.38 8.92
CA LEU A 3 -8.63 -10.42 10.00
C LEU A 3 -7.25 -9.87 10.33
N HIS A 4 -7.10 -8.55 10.29
CA HIS A 4 -5.87 -7.84 10.60
C HIS A 4 -6.03 -7.14 11.93
N SER A 5 -5.02 -7.20 12.81
CA SER A 5 -5.08 -6.48 14.07
C SER A 5 -3.71 -6.15 14.64
N LYS A 6 -3.52 -4.92 15.12
CA LYS A 6 -2.30 -4.41 15.77
C LYS A 6 -2.67 -3.66 17.05
N LEU A 7 -1.81 -3.74 18.06
CA LEU A 7 -1.90 -2.87 19.23
C LEU A 7 -1.22 -1.53 18.91
N VAL A 8 -1.99 -0.44 18.98
CA VAL A 8 -1.49 0.92 18.74
C VAL A 8 -1.00 1.48 20.06
N GLN A 9 0.33 1.62 20.22
CA GLN A 9 0.89 2.44 21.29
C GLN A 9 0.99 3.89 20.81
N GLY A 10 0.05 4.72 21.23
CA GLY A 10 0.07 6.15 20.93
C GLY A 10 1.12 6.88 21.78
N TRP A 11 1.97 7.69 21.14
CA TRP A 11 3.02 8.50 21.79
C TRP A 11 2.50 9.63 22.70
N ARG A 12 1.19 9.93 22.69
CA ARG A 12 0.61 11.04 23.47
C ARG A 12 -0.28 10.65 24.66
N ASN A 13 -0.44 9.36 24.96
CA ASN A 13 -0.97 8.90 26.25
C ASN A 13 -0.98 7.35 26.30
N PRO A 14 -0.32 6.71 27.27
CA PRO A 14 -0.43 5.27 27.47
C PRO A 14 -1.75 4.97 28.20
N SER A 15 -2.88 5.12 27.50
CA SER A 15 -4.12 4.53 28.00
C SER A 15 -4.16 3.06 27.58
N PRO A 16 -4.30 2.11 28.54
CA PRO A 16 -4.45 0.71 28.21
C PRO A 16 -5.83 0.56 27.55
N PHE A 17 -5.89 0.52 26.22
CA PHE A 17 -7.09 0.04 25.56
C PHE A 17 -7.27 -1.41 26.01
N LEU A 18 -8.22 -1.56 26.94
CA LEU A 18 -8.62 -2.83 27.54
C LEU A 18 -8.80 -3.90 26.47
N ARG A 19 -8.34 -5.10 26.83
CA ARG A 19 -8.39 -6.40 26.13
C ARG A 19 -9.82 -6.83 25.77
N THR A 20 -10.56 -5.99 25.06
CA THR A 20 -11.88 -6.34 24.54
C THR A 20 -11.68 -7.15 23.26
N PRO A 21 -12.30 -8.34 23.15
CA PRO A 21 -12.28 -9.09 21.90
C PRO A 21 -12.81 -8.22 20.78
N ARG A 22 -12.11 -8.22 19.66
CA ARG A 22 -12.66 -7.66 18.44
C ARG A 22 -13.57 -8.71 17.84
N THR A 23 -14.82 -8.36 17.59
CA THR A 23 -15.83 -9.29 17.09
C THR A 23 -16.38 -8.79 15.78
N VAL A 24 -16.39 -9.70 14.81
CA VAL A 24 -16.95 -9.51 13.49
C VAL A 24 -18.11 -10.46 13.35
N VAL A 25 -19.26 -9.93 12.96
CA VAL A 25 -20.42 -10.71 12.57
C VAL A 25 -20.66 -10.45 11.10
N PHE A 26 -20.75 -11.52 10.31
CA PHE A 26 -21.12 -11.45 8.91
C PHE A 26 -22.16 -12.52 8.58
N GLY A 27 -23.07 -12.16 7.68
CA GLY A 27 -23.98 -13.10 7.05
C GLY A 27 -23.33 -13.65 5.79
N SER A 28 -23.47 -14.95 5.56
CA SER A 28 -23.09 -15.59 4.31
C SER A 28 -24.27 -16.35 3.72
N GLU A 29 -24.42 -16.29 2.41
CA GLU A 29 -25.44 -17.05 1.69
C GLU A 29 -24.80 -17.72 0.47
N ARG A 30 -25.06 -19.02 0.31
CA ARG A 30 -24.72 -19.76 -0.90
C ARG A 30 -25.82 -19.58 -1.95
N GLN A 31 -25.45 -19.12 -3.14
CA GLN A 31 -26.33 -19.09 -4.30
C GLN A 31 -25.94 -20.15 -5.34
N LEU A 32 -26.94 -20.91 -5.79
CA LEU A 32 -26.84 -21.81 -6.94
C LEU A 32 -26.88 -20.98 -8.24
N PRO A 33 -26.27 -21.47 -9.34
CA PRO A 33 -26.28 -20.77 -10.60
C PRO A 33 -27.72 -20.62 -11.10
N GLN A 34 -28.18 -19.38 -11.29
CA GLN A 34 -29.50 -19.11 -11.85
C GLN A 34 -29.48 -19.37 -13.36
N ALA A 35 -30.39 -20.22 -13.84
CA ALA A 35 -30.75 -20.24 -15.26
C ALA A 35 -31.33 -18.87 -15.63
N ALA A 36 -30.82 -18.29 -16.72
CA ALA A 36 -31.20 -16.96 -17.18
C ALA A 36 -32.72 -16.89 -17.43
N SER A 37 -33.43 -16.22 -16.52
CA SER A 37 -34.82 -15.82 -16.70
C SER A 37 -34.96 -14.39 -16.20
N GLY A 38 -34.90 -13.45 -17.13
CA GLY A 38 -35.08 -12.03 -16.86
C GLY A 38 -36.49 -11.72 -16.36
N ARG A 39 -36.59 -11.10 -15.18
CA ARG A 39 -37.70 -10.23 -14.83
C ARG A 39 -37.19 -9.03 -14.05
N LEU A 40 -37.24 -7.88 -14.72
CA LEU A 40 -37.11 -6.56 -14.12
C LEU A 40 -38.25 -6.36 -13.12
N THR A 41 -37.90 -6.08 -11.87
CA THR A 41 -38.84 -5.44 -10.94
C THR A 41 -38.18 -4.21 -10.35
N GLN A 42 -38.86 -3.09 -10.56
CA GLN A 42 -38.50 -1.76 -10.14
C GLN A 42 -38.92 -1.59 -8.68
N ARG A 43 -38.03 -1.11 -7.80
CA ARG A 43 -38.40 -0.57 -6.49
C ARG A 43 -37.75 0.79 -6.28
N ARG A 44 -38.60 1.80 -6.06
CA ARG A 44 -38.26 3.09 -5.44
C ARG A 44 -38.04 2.88 -3.93
N SER A 45 -37.06 3.59 -3.37
CA SER A 45 -37.21 4.24 -2.06
C SER A 45 -36.15 5.33 -1.90
N SER A 46 -36.62 6.46 -1.42
CA SER A 46 -35.88 7.60 -0.87
C SER A 46 -35.03 7.20 0.33
N ASP A 47 -33.91 7.88 0.54
CA ASP A 47 -33.70 8.70 1.75
C ASP A 47 -32.43 9.56 1.64
N LYS A 48 -32.57 10.85 1.98
CA LYS A 48 -31.49 11.80 2.24
C LYS A 48 -30.91 11.50 3.62
N LYS A 49 -29.58 11.60 3.78
CA LYS A 49 -28.94 11.98 5.05
C LYS A 49 -27.53 12.50 4.82
N GLU A 50 -27.26 13.59 5.54
CA GLU A 50 -26.09 14.46 5.48
C GLU A 50 -24.82 13.79 6.02
N LEU A 51 -23.68 14.22 5.49
CA LEU A 51 -22.33 13.75 5.83
C LEU A 51 -21.67 14.80 6.75
N PRO A 52 -21.19 14.46 7.96
CA PRO A 52 -20.46 15.42 8.77
C PRO A 52 -18.99 15.52 8.32
N LEU A 53 -18.57 16.78 8.20
CA LEU A 53 -17.24 17.28 7.92
C LEU A 53 -16.29 16.97 9.09
N MET A 54 -15.21 16.22 8.85
CA MET A 54 -14.02 16.19 9.70
C MET A 54 -12.79 16.11 8.80
N ALA A 55 -12.42 17.27 8.24
CA ALA A 55 -11.17 17.49 7.54
C ALA A 55 -10.47 18.65 8.24
N SER A 56 -9.60 18.36 9.21
CA SER A 56 -8.77 19.42 9.83
C SER A 56 -7.39 18.96 10.31
N THR A 57 -6.96 17.73 9.99
CA THR A 57 -5.61 17.26 10.35
C THR A 57 -4.77 16.76 9.17
N LEU A 58 -5.33 16.61 7.96
CA LEU A 58 -4.55 16.27 6.76
C LEU A 58 -3.97 17.48 6.03
N LEU A 59 -4.56 18.68 6.18
CA LEU A 59 -4.17 19.86 5.40
C LEU A 59 -2.81 20.46 5.80
N PHE A 60 -2.38 20.30 7.05
CA PHE A 60 -1.07 20.79 7.50
C PHE A 60 0.11 19.99 6.95
N ALA A 61 -0.09 18.71 6.61
CA ALA A 61 0.97 17.90 6.01
C ALA A 61 1.17 18.23 4.52
N VAL A 62 0.09 18.57 3.79
CA VAL A 62 0.05 18.69 2.33
C VAL A 62 0.96 19.81 1.78
N CYS A 63 1.20 20.88 2.55
CA CYS A 63 2.02 22.01 2.06
C CYS A 63 3.48 22.02 2.49
N ILE A 64 3.87 21.33 3.57
CA ILE A 64 5.31 21.14 3.86
C ILE A 64 5.97 20.36 2.70
N TYR A 65 5.21 19.50 2.01
CA TYR A 65 5.65 18.79 0.80
C TYR A 65 6.03 19.72 -0.37
N ALA A 66 5.46 20.92 -0.48
CA ALA A 66 5.77 21.84 -1.60
C ALA A 66 7.14 22.52 -1.42
N VAL A 67 7.56 22.77 -0.17
CA VAL A 67 8.80 23.52 0.12
C VAL A 67 10.04 22.61 0.18
N VAL A 68 9.90 21.33 0.56
CA VAL A 68 11.05 20.40 0.66
C VAL A 68 11.46 19.79 -0.70
N PHE A 69 10.57 19.73 -1.69
CA PHE A 69 10.88 19.22 -3.03
C PHE A 69 11.71 20.18 -3.92
N LEU A 70 12.00 21.39 -3.44
CA LEU A 70 12.56 22.48 -4.24
C LEU A 70 14.08 22.52 -4.39
N SER A 71 14.82 21.49 -3.96
CA SER A 71 16.29 21.48 -4.16
C SER A 71 16.82 20.61 -5.30
N THR A 72 16.01 19.88 -6.09
CA THR A 72 16.55 19.10 -7.22
C THR A 72 15.69 18.96 -8.50
N ALA A 73 14.57 19.66 -8.66
CA ALA A 73 13.64 19.39 -9.78
C ALA A 73 13.44 20.54 -10.79
N ILE A 74 14.46 21.37 -11.05
CA ILE A 74 14.47 22.31 -12.17
C ILE A 74 15.55 21.84 -13.14
N ASP A 75 15.16 21.09 -14.19
CA ASP A 75 15.83 21.16 -15.50
C ASP A 75 15.22 20.30 -16.63
N ALA A 76 14.18 19.48 -16.40
CA ALA A 76 13.67 18.61 -17.46
C ALA A 76 12.18 18.84 -17.80
N VAL A 77 11.85 20.02 -18.35
CA VAL A 77 10.55 20.21 -19.03
C VAL A 77 10.75 20.96 -20.35
N LYS A 78 11.16 20.24 -21.40
CA LYS A 78 10.85 20.65 -22.79
C LYS A 78 10.59 19.42 -23.69
N GLN A 79 9.47 19.53 -24.41
CA GLN A 79 9.03 18.80 -25.60
C GLN A 79 8.23 17.50 -25.41
N GLY A 80 7.06 17.49 -26.04
CA GLY A 80 6.21 16.33 -26.21
C GLY A 80 5.86 16.11 -27.68
N GLU A 81 5.25 14.97 -28.00
CA GLU A 81 3.96 14.84 -28.69
C GLU A 81 3.61 13.36 -28.99
N LYS A 82 2.30 13.10 -28.96
CA LYS A 82 1.42 12.11 -29.64
C LYS A 82 1.99 10.79 -30.20
N PHE A 83 1.32 9.66 -29.86
CA PHE A 83 0.57 8.78 -30.78
C PHE A 83 0.04 7.52 -30.07
N GLY A 84 -1.15 7.06 -30.52
CA GLY A 84 -1.49 5.64 -30.73
C GLY A 84 -1.90 4.78 -29.53
N PHE A 85 -3.12 4.24 -29.60
CA PHE A 85 -3.68 3.24 -28.69
C PHE A 85 -2.86 1.94 -28.70
N ASP A 86 -2.23 1.65 -27.58
CA ASP A 86 -2.06 0.29 -27.08
C ASP A 86 -2.05 0.37 -25.55
N ARG A 87 -2.75 -0.54 -24.86
CA ARG A 87 -2.97 -0.44 -23.40
C ARG A 87 -1.71 -0.91 -22.65
N HIS A 88 -0.69 -0.07 -22.66
CA HIS A 88 0.57 -0.30 -21.95
C HIS A 88 0.34 -0.11 -20.44
N LYS A 89 0.26 -1.21 -19.70
CA LYS A 89 0.47 -1.20 -18.23
C LYS A 89 1.88 -0.70 -17.99
N ARG A 90 2.19 0.09 -16.96
CA ARG A 90 3.55 0.56 -16.65
C ARG A 90 3.65 0.94 -15.17
N GLN A 91 4.77 0.61 -14.49
CA GLN A 91 4.68 0.17 -13.08
C GLN A 91 5.85 0.56 -12.16
N VAL A 92 7.08 0.63 -12.66
CA VAL A 92 8.30 0.89 -11.85
C VAL A 92 9.12 1.97 -12.55
N TYR A 93 9.81 2.84 -11.81
CA TYR A 93 10.72 3.83 -12.40
C TYR A 93 11.87 3.13 -13.15
N LYS A 94 12.15 3.58 -14.37
CA LYS A 94 13.24 3.03 -15.18
C LYS A 94 14.57 3.58 -14.69
N GLY A 95 15.48 2.69 -14.30
CA GLY A 95 16.86 3.09 -13.94
C GLY A 95 17.03 3.56 -12.50
N VAL A 96 16.06 3.31 -11.63
CA VAL A 96 16.09 3.68 -10.20
C VAL A 96 16.19 2.39 -9.39
N TYR A 97 17.31 2.18 -8.70
CA TYR A 97 17.54 0.95 -7.93
C TYR A 97 18.28 1.27 -6.63
N ALA A 98 18.11 0.55 -5.54
CA ALA A 98 18.95 0.74 -4.35
C ALA A 98 20.28 -0.06 -4.40
N THR A 99 20.44 -0.91 -5.42
CA THR A 99 21.65 -1.70 -5.69
C THR A 99 21.62 -2.18 -7.15
N GLU A 100 22.74 -2.65 -7.67
CA GLU A 100 22.80 -3.21 -9.02
C GLU A 100 21.87 -4.42 -9.18
N PRO A 101 21.08 -4.55 -10.26
CA PRO A 101 20.38 -5.79 -10.56
C PRO A 101 21.35 -6.98 -10.61
N GLY A 102 21.04 -8.02 -9.84
CA GLY A 102 21.93 -9.19 -9.64
C GLY A 102 22.88 -9.07 -8.43
N ASN A 103 23.01 -7.89 -7.82
CA ASN A 103 23.53 -7.75 -6.47
C ASN A 103 22.36 -7.63 -5.50
N ASP A 104 22.23 -8.58 -4.58
CA ASP A 104 21.07 -8.62 -3.68
C ASP A 104 21.23 -7.75 -2.45
N THR A 105 22.44 -7.28 -2.18
CA THR A 105 22.70 -6.50 -0.98
C THR A 105 22.43 -5.03 -1.26
N VAL A 106 21.35 -4.52 -0.67
CA VAL A 106 21.10 -3.09 -0.53
C VAL A 106 21.86 -2.59 0.68
N LYS A 107 22.81 -1.69 0.45
CA LYS A 107 23.56 -1.04 1.53
C LYS A 107 22.77 0.15 2.07
N TYR A 108 22.77 0.34 3.38
CA TYR A 108 22.22 1.54 3.99
C TYR A 108 23.16 2.12 5.05
N ARG A 109 23.02 3.42 5.33
CA ARG A 109 23.79 4.14 6.35
C ARG A 109 22.91 5.10 7.11
N PHE A 110 23.12 5.21 8.42
CA PHE A 110 22.45 6.21 9.24
C PHE A 110 23.31 7.45 9.44
N ASN A 111 22.70 8.62 9.28
CA ASN A 111 23.22 9.86 9.82
C ASN A 111 23.21 9.79 11.36
N SER A 112 24.14 10.50 12.01
CA SER A 112 24.19 10.65 13.47
C SER A 112 22.92 11.26 14.07
N SER A 113 22.10 11.97 13.28
CA SER A 113 20.81 12.52 13.70
C SER A 113 19.75 11.46 14.00
N VAL A 114 19.88 10.24 13.45
CA VAL A 114 18.86 9.19 13.59
C VAL A 114 19.00 8.51 14.95
N ASN A 115 17.99 8.69 15.80
CA ASN A 115 17.95 8.07 17.12
C ASN A 115 17.71 6.55 17.05
N LYS A 116 17.98 5.85 18.15
CA LYS A 116 17.87 4.38 18.23
C LYS A 116 16.49 3.86 17.82
N THR A 117 15.41 4.48 18.29
CA THR A 117 14.04 4.05 17.96
C THR A 117 13.77 4.09 16.46
N MET A 118 14.23 5.14 15.78
CA MET A 118 14.07 5.26 14.33
C MET A 118 14.96 4.28 13.56
N LYS A 119 16.16 3.97 14.08
CA LYS A 119 17.00 2.89 13.52
C LYS A 119 16.31 1.54 13.62
N ASP A 120 15.74 1.22 14.79
CA ASP A 120 15.03 -0.03 15.03
C ASP A 120 13.81 -0.16 14.09
N LEU A 121 13.04 0.92 13.92
CA LEU A 121 11.91 0.97 12.97
C LEU A 121 12.36 0.82 11.51
N PHE A 122 13.49 1.44 11.12
CA PHE A 122 14.04 1.29 9.78
C PHE A 122 14.44 -0.16 9.52
N VAL A 123 15.15 -0.80 10.46
CA VAL A 123 15.52 -2.21 10.35
C VAL A 123 14.27 -3.09 10.22
N GLU A 124 13.23 -2.86 11.03
CA GLU A 124 11.94 -3.54 10.88
C GLU A 124 11.31 -3.30 9.50
N ALA A 125 11.38 -2.09 8.97
CA ALA A 125 10.89 -1.76 7.63
C ALA A 125 11.63 -2.52 6.53
N THR A 126 12.93 -2.77 6.68
CA THR A 126 13.67 -3.60 5.73
C THR A 126 13.15 -5.04 5.69
N GLU A 127 12.65 -5.59 6.80
CA GLU A 127 12.09 -6.96 6.85
C GLU A 127 10.92 -7.12 5.87
N VAL A 128 10.14 -6.06 5.63
CA VAL A 128 9.00 -6.05 4.70
C VAL A 128 9.45 -6.43 3.28
N TRP A 129 10.58 -5.86 2.84
CA TRP A 129 11.16 -6.08 1.52
C TRP A 129 12.04 -7.33 1.48
N GLN A 130 12.78 -7.63 2.55
CA GLN A 130 13.57 -8.86 2.65
C GLN A 130 12.71 -10.12 2.63
N ASN A 131 11.48 -10.04 3.12
CA ASN A 131 10.55 -11.16 3.12
C ASN A 131 9.84 -11.31 1.77
N GLY A 132 10.25 -12.33 1.01
CA GLY A 132 9.66 -12.67 -0.28
C GLY A 132 10.23 -11.88 -1.46
N THR A 133 11.39 -11.25 -1.28
CA THR A 133 12.25 -10.84 -2.39
C THR A 133 13.64 -11.42 -2.22
N CYS A 134 14.50 -11.27 -3.23
CA CYS A 134 15.89 -11.69 -3.14
C CYS A 134 16.77 -10.71 -2.34
N LEU A 135 16.28 -9.50 -2.06
CA LEU A 135 17.08 -8.42 -1.48
C LEU A 135 17.38 -8.67 0.00
N ASP A 136 18.60 -8.36 0.40
CA ASP A 136 19.07 -8.27 1.78
C ASP A 136 19.53 -6.84 2.06
N PHE A 137 19.31 -6.37 3.29
CA PHE A 137 19.70 -5.02 3.69
C PHE A 137 20.83 -5.11 4.70
N LYS A 138 21.94 -4.41 4.41
CA LYS A 138 23.12 -4.41 5.27
C LYS A 138 23.54 -2.99 5.60
N GLU A 139 23.70 -2.72 6.88
CA GLU A 139 24.29 -1.47 7.34
C GLU A 139 25.75 -1.41 6.89
N ASP A 140 26.12 -0.32 6.27
CA ASP A 140 27.50 0.01 5.96
C ASP A 140 28.00 0.97 7.05
N SER A 141 28.97 0.52 7.84
CA SER A 141 29.50 1.27 8.98
C SER A 141 30.46 2.41 8.60
N ALA A 142 30.68 2.66 7.31
CA ALA A 142 31.49 3.78 6.85
C ALA A 142 30.92 5.13 7.30
N GLU A 143 31.74 5.98 7.92
CA GLU A 143 31.39 7.34 8.40
C GLU A 143 31.16 8.38 7.28
N GLN A 144 30.83 7.96 6.07
CA GLN A 144 30.67 8.85 4.91
C GLN A 144 29.19 9.11 4.65
N GLY A 145 28.84 10.39 4.44
CA GLY A 145 27.48 10.91 4.26
C GLY A 145 26.76 10.46 2.98
N PRO A 146 25.82 11.25 2.43
CA PRO A 146 25.06 10.85 1.24
C PRO A 146 25.96 10.70 0.00
N GLY A 147 25.44 10.10 -1.07
CA GLY A 147 26.13 10.04 -2.38
C GLY A 147 26.88 8.73 -2.66
N PHE A 148 26.51 7.64 -1.99
CA PHE A 148 26.96 6.28 -2.34
C PHE A 148 25.81 5.48 -2.97
N ASP A 149 26.13 4.37 -3.63
CA ASP A 149 25.13 3.42 -4.14
C ASP A 149 24.47 2.68 -2.95
N GLY A 150 23.24 3.09 -2.61
CA GLY A 150 22.47 2.59 -1.49
C GLY A 150 21.55 3.64 -0.88
N ILE A 151 21.18 3.44 0.37
CA ILE A 151 20.21 4.26 1.09
C ILE A 151 20.89 5.02 2.24
N PHE A 152 20.97 6.34 2.14
CA PHE A 152 21.33 7.20 3.24
C PHE A 152 20.08 7.59 4.05
N VAL A 153 20.11 7.43 5.37
CA VAL A 153 18.95 7.67 6.24
C VAL A 153 19.27 8.78 7.22
N THR A 154 18.43 9.82 7.27
CA THR A 154 18.65 10.98 8.14
C THR A 154 17.32 11.52 8.68
N MET A 155 17.34 12.23 9.80
CA MET A 155 16.15 12.98 10.24
C MET A 155 15.87 14.13 9.29
N GLY A 156 14.59 14.36 8.96
CA GLY A 156 14.14 15.54 8.24
C GLY A 156 14.46 16.82 9.04
N PRO A 157 14.88 17.92 8.38
CA PRO A 157 15.07 19.21 9.04
C PRO A 157 13.81 19.62 9.81
N ASP A 158 13.97 20.12 11.04
CA ASP A 158 12.88 20.63 11.89
C ASP A 158 11.71 19.66 12.12
N GLY A 159 11.98 18.35 12.10
CA GLY A 159 10.93 17.33 12.21
C GLY A 159 10.03 17.27 10.96
N GLY A 160 10.61 17.54 9.78
CA GLY A 160 9.97 17.53 8.48
C GLY A 160 9.26 16.22 8.14
N VAL A 161 8.72 16.12 6.92
CA VAL A 161 7.89 14.97 6.55
C VAL A 161 8.75 13.81 6.07
N CYS A 162 8.24 12.59 6.28
CA CYS A 162 8.78 11.36 5.72
C CYS A 162 8.82 11.46 4.18
N ASN A 163 10.01 11.33 3.57
CA ASN A 163 10.15 11.34 2.12
C ASN A 163 11.47 10.71 1.64
N THR A 164 11.47 10.29 0.39
CA THR A 164 12.65 9.77 -0.31
C THR A 164 13.08 10.72 -1.42
N ALA A 165 14.31 11.24 -1.32
CA ALA A 165 14.99 11.88 -2.44
C ALA A 165 15.72 10.81 -3.25
N SER A 166 15.29 10.64 -4.50
CA SER A 166 15.90 9.72 -5.47
C SER A 166 16.41 10.50 -6.67
N PRO A 167 17.50 10.06 -7.32
CA PRO A 167 17.90 10.60 -8.60
C PRO A 167 16.86 10.27 -9.68
N ILE A 168 16.92 10.97 -10.81
CA ILE A 168 16.12 10.62 -12.00
C ILE A 168 16.43 9.18 -12.44
N THR A 169 17.71 8.82 -12.42
CA THR A 169 18.25 7.47 -12.58
C THR A 169 19.48 7.33 -11.71
N GLY A 170 19.68 6.19 -11.06
CA GLY A 170 20.83 5.94 -10.21
C GLY A 170 20.47 5.08 -9.00
N ARG A 171 21.40 5.01 -8.04
CA ARG A 171 21.25 4.23 -6.81
C ARG A 171 21.48 4.97 -5.51
N ASN A 172 21.68 6.28 -5.55
CA ASN A 172 21.99 7.09 -4.38
C ASN A 172 20.72 7.72 -3.81
N HIS A 173 20.08 7.03 -2.87
CA HIS A 173 18.83 7.49 -2.27
C HIS A 173 19.08 8.12 -0.91
N THR A 174 18.33 9.18 -0.58
CA THR A 174 18.25 9.72 0.77
C THR A 174 16.83 9.61 1.28
N ILE A 175 16.65 8.92 2.41
CA ILE A 175 15.38 8.85 3.13
C ILE A 175 15.46 9.83 4.31
N TYR A 176 14.56 10.80 4.31
CA TYR A 176 14.35 11.73 5.41
C TYR A 176 13.24 11.18 6.30
N LEU A 177 13.58 10.96 7.56
CA LEU A 177 12.67 10.46 8.57
C LEU A 177 12.02 11.61 9.32
N GLY A 178 10.70 11.59 9.43
CA GLY A 178 9.96 12.53 10.25
C GLY A 178 8.47 12.20 10.30
N ILE A 179 7.59 13.19 10.14
CA ILE A 179 6.14 12.98 10.22
C ILE A 179 5.70 11.94 9.17
N ASN A 180 4.90 10.95 9.56
CA ASN A 180 4.48 9.75 8.79
C ASN A 180 5.50 8.61 8.70
N CYS A 181 6.73 8.77 9.18
CA CYS A 181 7.74 7.70 9.29
C CYS A 181 7.73 7.03 10.70
N GLU A 182 6.77 7.33 11.57
CA GLU A 182 6.73 6.84 12.96
C GLU A 182 6.36 5.34 13.07
N THR A 183 6.17 4.69 11.92
CA THR A 183 5.91 3.25 11.84
C THR A 183 6.83 2.61 10.81
N ALA A 184 7.14 1.32 11.00
CA ALA A 184 7.89 0.54 10.03
C ALA A 184 7.21 0.51 8.64
N SER A 185 5.88 0.62 8.58
CA SER A 185 5.14 0.71 7.32
C SER A 185 5.44 2.01 6.56
N GLY A 186 5.42 3.15 7.25
CA GLY A 186 5.78 4.44 6.65
C GLY A 186 7.22 4.45 6.12
N ILE A 187 8.17 3.91 6.88
CA ILE A 187 9.55 3.78 6.41
C ILE A 187 9.66 2.76 5.26
N ALA A 188 8.88 1.68 5.28
CA ALA A 188 8.88 0.69 4.20
C ALA A 188 8.36 1.28 2.89
N HIS A 189 7.41 2.23 2.94
CA HIS A 189 6.96 2.99 1.77
C HIS A 189 8.13 3.77 1.15
N GLU A 190 8.90 4.50 1.98
CA GLU A 190 10.08 5.23 1.52
C GLU A 190 11.16 4.30 0.96
N ILE A 191 11.41 3.15 1.59
CA ILE A 191 12.28 2.13 1.02
C ILE A 191 11.74 1.65 -0.34
N GLY A 192 10.42 1.51 -0.50
CA GLY A 192 9.78 1.17 -1.77
C GLY A 192 10.14 2.16 -2.89
N HIS A 193 10.17 3.45 -2.61
CA HIS A 193 10.65 4.46 -3.55
C HIS A 193 12.13 4.28 -3.91
N ALA A 194 13.00 4.04 -2.93
CA ALA A 194 14.41 3.75 -3.18
C ALA A 194 14.60 2.47 -4.00
N LEU A 195 13.68 1.50 -3.87
CA LEU A 195 13.65 0.29 -4.70
C LEU A 195 13.09 0.50 -6.11
N GLY A 196 12.65 1.72 -6.45
CA GLY A 196 12.15 2.09 -7.78
C GLY A 196 10.63 2.13 -7.92
N LEU A 197 9.86 1.84 -6.85
CA LEU A 197 8.40 1.84 -6.92
C LEU A 197 7.85 3.28 -6.91
N PRO A 198 7.11 3.70 -7.94
CA PRO A 198 6.34 4.94 -7.91
C PRO A 198 5.09 4.77 -7.04
N HIS A 199 4.44 5.89 -6.72
CA HIS A 199 3.10 5.82 -6.20
C HIS A 199 2.14 5.12 -7.18
N THR A 200 1.24 4.29 -6.67
CA THR A 200 0.36 3.48 -7.52
C THR A 200 -0.64 4.34 -8.30
N GLN A 201 -1.09 5.47 -7.74
CA GLN A 201 -2.02 6.39 -8.42
C GLN A 201 -1.43 7.15 -9.60
N ILE A 202 -0.10 7.16 -9.80
CA ILE A 202 0.51 7.83 -10.96
C ILE A 202 0.76 6.89 -12.13
N ARG A 203 0.36 5.61 -12.01
CA ARG A 203 0.38 4.66 -13.12
C ARG A 203 -0.44 5.14 -14.31
N LEU A 204 -0.04 4.75 -15.52
CA LEU A 204 -0.76 5.17 -16.73
C LEU A 204 -2.17 4.62 -16.85
N ASP A 205 -2.39 3.41 -16.34
CA ASP A 205 -3.66 2.70 -16.33
C ASP A 205 -4.54 3.06 -15.12
N ARG A 206 -4.12 3.99 -14.25
CA ARG A 206 -4.86 4.33 -13.01
C ARG A 206 -6.30 4.77 -13.23
N ASP A 207 -6.60 5.42 -14.35
CA ASP A 207 -7.96 5.87 -14.67
C ASP A 207 -8.94 4.72 -14.95
N ASP A 208 -8.49 3.46 -15.07
CA ASP A 208 -9.37 2.29 -15.10
C ASP A 208 -9.87 1.91 -13.70
N TYR A 209 -9.21 2.39 -12.63
CA TYR A 209 -9.40 1.93 -11.24
C TYR A 209 -9.78 3.05 -10.27
N ILE A 210 -9.27 4.25 -10.48
CA ILE A 210 -9.53 5.44 -9.66
C ILE A 210 -9.99 6.61 -10.53
N THR A 211 -10.66 7.57 -9.89
CA THR A 211 -11.06 8.86 -10.45
C THR A 211 -10.33 9.96 -9.70
N ILE A 212 -9.74 10.90 -10.43
CA ILE A 212 -9.19 12.15 -9.88
C ILE A 212 -10.18 13.28 -10.17
N ASN A 213 -10.71 13.91 -9.12
CA ASN A 213 -11.64 15.02 -9.23
C ASN A 213 -10.90 16.36 -9.11
N GLU A 214 -10.56 16.96 -10.25
CA GLU A 214 -9.85 18.24 -10.29
C GLU A 214 -10.65 19.41 -9.72
N GLU A 215 -11.99 19.38 -9.78
CA GLU A 215 -12.83 20.44 -9.21
C GLU A 215 -12.75 20.42 -7.68
N ILE A 216 -12.85 19.22 -7.07
CA ILE A 216 -12.67 19.06 -5.63
C ILE A 216 -11.23 19.41 -5.24
N MET A 217 -10.24 19.01 -6.04
CA MET A 217 -8.84 19.34 -5.82
C MET A 217 -8.61 20.85 -5.76
N SER A 218 -9.21 21.62 -6.69
CA SER A 218 -9.15 23.08 -6.68
C SER A 218 -9.78 23.64 -5.41
N LYS A 219 -10.98 23.20 -5.05
CA LYS A 219 -11.69 23.69 -3.86
C LYS A 219 -10.96 23.37 -2.56
N GLU A 220 -10.34 22.19 -2.46
CA GLU A 220 -9.52 21.83 -1.29
C GLU A 220 -8.24 22.67 -1.23
N PHE A 221 -7.62 22.94 -2.38
CA PHE A 221 -6.47 23.82 -2.47
C PHE A 221 -6.82 25.27 -2.09
N ASP A 222 -7.92 25.82 -2.62
CA ASP A 222 -8.36 27.18 -2.31
C ASP A 222 -8.58 27.37 -0.80
N LYS A 223 -9.26 26.41 -0.15
CA LYS A 223 -9.44 26.40 1.31
C LYS A 223 -8.13 26.31 2.09
N MET A 224 -7.15 25.59 1.56
CA MET A 224 -5.83 25.49 2.18
C MET A 224 -5.10 26.84 2.13
N MET A 225 -5.27 27.59 1.03
CA MET A 225 -4.69 28.92 0.82
C MET A 225 -5.39 30.04 1.62
N GLU A 226 -6.55 29.77 2.25
CA GLU A 226 -7.23 30.71 3.16
C GLU A 226 -6.60 30.76 4.57
N HIS A 227 -5.62 29.89 4.87
CA HIS A 227 -4.93 29.92 6.16
C HIS A 227 -3.98 31.12 6.25
N GLU A 228 -3.92 31.79 7.41
CA GLU A 228 -3.10 33.01 7.67
C GLU A 228 -1.61 32.88 7.27
N TYR A 229 -1.13 31.64 7.18
CA TYR A 229 0.24 31.33 6.76
C TYR A 229 0.51 31.69 5.28
N TYR A 230 -0.53 31.70 4.45
CA TYR A 230 -0.45 32.01 3.02
C TYR A 230 -0.91 33.43 2.69
N ASP A 231 -1.19 34.28 3.68
CA ASP A 231 -1.66 35.66 3.44
C ASP A 231 -0.63 36.51 2.68
N ASP A 232 0.67 36.22 2.89
CA ASP A 232 1.78 36.89 2.23
C ASP A 232 2.07 36.36 0.81
N TYR A 233 1.41 35.29 0.36
CA TYR A 233 1.61 34.70 -0.96
C TYR A 233 0.79 35.44 -2.01
N THR A 234 1.44 35.83 -3.11
CA THR A 234 0.75 36.44 -4.25
C THR A 234 -0.13 35.42 -4.98
N GLU A 235 -1.04 35.90 -5.83
CA GLU A 235 -1.87 35.01 -6.66
C GLU A 235 -1.03 34.17 -7.63
N ASP A 236 0.11 34.70 -8.10
CA ASP A 236 1.05 33.94 -8.94
C ASP A 236 1.74 32.82 -8.12
N ASP A 237 2.13 33.08 -6.87
CA ASP A 237 2.71 32.06 -5.99
C ASP A 237 1.70 30.93 -5.71
N LYS A 238 0.43 31.29 -5.43
CA LYS A 238 -0.65 30.32 -5.21
C LYS A 238 -0.91 29.49 -6.47
N ALA A 239 -0.86 30.09 -7.66
CA ALA A 239 -1.00 29.37 -8.92
C ALA A 239 0.15 28.38 -9.15
N GLU A 240 1.38 28.76 -8.80
CA GLU A 240 2.54 27.86 -8.87
C GLU A 240 2.43 26.71 -7.87
N LEU A 241 2.04 26.99 -6.62
CA LEU A 241 1.77 25.97 -5.61
C LEU A 241 0.68 24.99 -6.06
N PHE A 242 -0.39 25.49 -6.70
CA PHE A 242 -1.44 24.61 -7.21
C PHE A 242 -0.94 23.71 -8.34
N LYS A 243 -0.09 24.24 -9.21
CA LYS A 243 0.57 23.45 -10.26
C LYS A 243 1.42 22.33 -9.65
N LEU A 244 2.18 22.61 -8.58
CA LEU A 244 2.94 21.60 -7.85
C LEU A 244 2.04 20.55 -7.19
N TYR A 245 0.94 20.98 -6.58
CA TYR A 245 -0.04 20.08 -5.99
C TYR A 245 -0.64 19.11 -7.04
N LYS A 246 -0.95 19.61 -8.24
CA LYS A 246 -1.41 18.76 -9.36
C LYS A 246 -0.37 17.72 -9.81
N LEU A 247 0.93 17.98 -9.66
CA LEU A 247 1.97 17.03 -10.07
C LEU A 247 1.91 15.72 -9.29
N GLN A 248 1.39 15.72 -8.06
CA GLN A 248 1.21 14.52 -7.24
C GLN A 248 0.25 13.48 -7.87
N TYR A 249 -0.62 13.93 -8.77
CA TYR A 249 -1.58 13.10 -9.51
C TYR A 249 -1.24 12.99 -10.99
N LYS A 250 -0.14 13.60 -11.46
CA LYS A 250 0.28 13.51 -12.85
C LYS A 250 0.71 12.08 -13.15
N LYS A 251 0.22 11.51 -14.26
CA LYS A 251 0.66 10.18 -14.69
C LYS A 251 2.12 10.20 -15.11
N MET A 252 2.84 9.12 -14.84
CA MET A 252 4.23 8.94 -15.27
C MET A 252 4.38 8.97 -16.80
N ASN A 253 5.52 9.47 -17.30
CA ASN A 253 5.79 9.44 -18.73
C ASN A 253 6.15 8.04 -19.21
N LYS A 254 5.94 7.78 -20.52
CA LYS A 254 6.17 6.46 -21.12
C LYS A 254 7.62 6.00 -21.00
N SER A 255 8.57 6.93 -21.14
CA SER A 255 10.02 6.71 -21.17
C SER A 255 10.63 6.48 -19.79
N GLU A 256 9.96 6.90 -18.73
CA GLU A 256 10.47 6.92 -17.35
C GLU A 256 10.15 5.65 -16.57
N GLN A 257 9.59 4.63 -17.20
CA GLN A 257 9.07 3.46 -16.49
C GLN A 257 9.21 2.15 -17.23
N VAL A 258 9.22 1.08 -16.45
CA VAL A 258 9.23 -0.31 -16.90
C VAL A 258 7.85 -0.93 -16.64
N ASN A 259 7.44 -1.84 -17.51
CA ASN A 259 6.21 -2.60 -17.39
C ASN A 259 6.48 -4.07 -17.17
N TYR A 260 6.06 -4.60 -16.02
CA TYR A 260 6.12 -6.02 -15.69
C TYR A 260 4.73 -6.71 -15.78
N THR A 261 3.74 -6.03 -16.36
CA THR A 261 2.38 -6.56 -16.62
C THR A 261 1.60 -6.96 -15.35
N VAL A 262 2.01 -6.42 -14.19
CA VAL A 262 1.35 -6.62 -12.90
C VAL A 262 -0.05 -5.93 -12.86
N PRO A 263 -1.09 -6.54 -12.26
CA PRO A 263 -2.37 -5.85 -12.08
C PRO A 263 -2.27 -4.57 -11.24
N TYR A 264 -3.25 -3.67 -11.35
CA TYR A 264 -3.38 -2.52 -10.44
C TYR A 264 -3.92 -2.99 -9.09
N ASP A 265 -3.21 -2.68 -8.00
CA ASP A 265 -3.61 -3.05 -6.64
C ASP A 265 -3.93 -1.82 -5.80
N LEU A 266 -5.21 -1.65 -5.47
CA LEU A 266 -5.68 -0.55 -4.62
C LEU A 266 -5.21 -0.68 -3.16
N GLY A 267 -4.72 -1.85 -2.75
CA GLY A 267 -4.16 -2.08 -1.43
C GLY A 267 -2.63 -2.11 -1.39
N SER A 268 -1.96 -1.70 -2.46
CA SER A 268 -0.50 -1.50 -2.49
C SER A 268 -0.06 -0.53 -1.39
N LEU A 269 1.11 -0.77 -0.78
CA LEU A 269 1.74 0.16 0.16
C LEU A 269 2.02 1.52 -0.49
N MET A 270 2.20 1.53 -1.81
CA MET A 270 2.50 2.72 -2.60
C MET A 270 1.23 3.46 -3.08
N GLN A 271 0.04 2.97 -2.73
CA GLN A 271 -1.23 3.60 -3.08
C GLN A 271 -1.62 4.64 -2.03
N TYR A 272 -1.77 5.90 -2.44
CA TYR A 272 -2.34 6.95 -1.58
C TYR A 272 -3.69 6.55 -0.98
N SER A 273 -3.93 7.05 0.23
CA SER A 273 -5.20 6.96 0.93
C SER A 273 -6.36 7.53 0.12
N TYR A 274 -7.56 7.03 0.41
CA TYR A 274 -8.79 7.60 -0.11
C TYR A 274 -8.93 9.08 0.26
N SER A 275 -9.36 9.90 -0.71
CA SER A 275 -9.78 11.27 -0.49
C SER A 275 -10.94 11.64 -1.42
N ALA A 276 -11.59 12.78 -1.19
CA ALA A 276 -12.61 13.27 -2.11
C ALA A 276 -12.02 13.65 -3.49
N VAL A 277 -10.73 14.00 -3.52
CA VAL A 277 -9.96 14.21 -4.76
C VAL A 277 -9.69 12.90 -5.49
N MET A 278 -9.38 11.82 -4.79
CA MET A 278 -9.02 10.54 -5.38
C MET A 278 -9.87 9.40 -4.83
N MET A 279 -10.81 8.93 -5.65
CA MET A 279 -11.78 7.92 -5.27
C MET A 279 -11.61 6.65 -6.12
N PRO A 280 -11.74 5.43 -5.54
CA PRO A 280 -11.79 4.22 -6.34
C PRO A 280 -13.12 4.13 -7.08
N LYS A 281 -13.10 3.58 -8.29
CA LYS A 281 -14.33 3.35 -9.07
C LYS A 281 -15.25 2.33 -8.41
N ASP A 282 -14.67 1.33 -7.76
CA ASP A 282 -15.38 0.39 -6.89
C ASP A 282 -15.26 0.88 -5.45
N THR A 283 -16.33 1.50 -4.96
CA THR A 283 -16.37 2.19 -3.65
C THR A 283 -16.15 1.26 -2.46
N LYS A 284 -16.22 -0.07 -2.66
CA LYS A 284 -15.85 -1.05 -1.62
C LYS A 284 -14.35 -1.04 -1.30
N TYR A 285 -13.54 -0.37 -2.11
CA TYR A 285 -12.10 -0.18 -1.87
C TYR A 285 -11.76 1.12 -1.14
N ASN A 286 -12.73 1.97 -0.76
CA ASN A 286 -12.47 3.25 -0.09
C ASN A 286 -11.52 3.09 1.12
N THR A 287 -11.73 2.07 1.94
CA THR A 287 -10.94 1.75 3.14
C THR A 287 -9.75 0.84 2.86
N THR A 288 -9.60 0.34 1.64
CA THR A 288 -8.43 -0.47 1.23
C THR A 288 -7.24 0.39 0.81
N MET A 289 -7.53 1.53 0.16
CA MET A 289 -6.53 2.53 -0.22
C MET A 289 -5.81 3.09 1.01
N GLY A 290 -4.53 3.44 0.88
CA GLY A 290 -3.72 3.88 2.02
C GLY A 290 -3.27 2.74 2.94
N SER A 291 -3.23 1.53 2.40
CA SER A 291 -2.83 0.30 3.11
C SER A 291 -1.46 0.45 3.78
N GLN A 292 -1.36 0.00 5.04
CA GLN A 292 -0.10 -0.07 5.80
C GLN A 292 0.69 -1.38 5.56
N PHE A 293 0.40 -2.07 4.46
CA PHE A 293 0.99 -3.38 4.14
C PHE A 293 1.55 -3.36 2.73
N ALA A 294 2.81 -3.78 2.57
CA ALA A 294 3.32 -4.18 1.26
C ALA A 294 2.48 -5.34 0.75
N SER A 295 1.80 -5.12 -0.37
CA SER A 295 0.97 -6.13 -0.98
C SER A 295 1.82 -7.21 -1.62
N PHE A 296 1.20 -8.35 -1.94
CA PHE A 296 1.88 -9.39 -2.69
C PHE A 296 2.42 -8.87 -4.04
N LEU A 297 1.68 -7.96 -4.68
CA LEU A 297 2.07 -7.39 -5.97
C LEU A 297 3.19 -6.34 -5.86
N ASP A 298 3.35 -5.67 -4.72
CA ASP A 298 4.52 -4.82 -4.46
C ASP A 298 5.81 -5.66 -4.51
N LYS A 299 5.78 -6.85 -3.90
CA LYS A 299 6.91 -7.80 -3.92
C LYS A 299 7.17 -8.39 -5.31
N VAL A 300 6.11 -8.69 -6.08
CA VAL A 300 6.26 -9.10 -7.48
C VAL A 300 6.97 -8.02 -8.29
N LEU A 301 6.57 -6.75 -8.13
CA LEU A 301 7.24 -5.64 -8.83
C LEU A 301 8.72 -5.54 -8.49
N VAL A 302 9.09 -5.65 -7.21
CA VAL A 302 10.50 -5.66 -6.79
C VAL A 302 11.24 -6.88 -7.35
N ASN A 303 10.66 -8.07 -7.29
CA ASN A 303 11.29 -9.28 -7.81
C ASN A 303 11.56 -9.22 -9.32
N GLU A 304 10.61 -8.70 -10.08
CA GLU A 304 10.79 -8.48 -11.51
C GLU A 304 11.85 -7.39 -11.77
N HIS A 305 11.86 -6.33 -10.96
CA HIS A 305 12.79 -5.22 -11.11
C HIS A 305 14.25 -5.61 -10.84
N TYR A 306 14.48 -6.43 -9.82
CA TYR A 306 15.82 -6.88 -9.41
C TYR A 306 16.20 -8.25 -10.00
N ASN A 307 15.39 -8.79 -10.91
CA ASN A 307 15.60 -10.10 -11.53
C ASN A 307 15.74 -11.24 -10.50
N CYS A 308 14.96 -11.18 -9.41
CA CYS A 308 14.97 -12.20 -8.37
C CYS A 308 14.43 -13.55 -8.85
N THR A 309 13.58 -13.55 -9.88
CA THR A 309 12.90 -14.74 -10.41
C THR A 309 13.84 -15.74 -11.10
N GLY A 310 14.99 -15.28 -11.60
CA GLY A 310 15.99 -16.12 -12.27
C GLY A 310 16.95 -16.87 -11.35
N LYS A 311 16.78 -16.77 -10.02
CA LYS A 311 17.78 -17.23 -9.04
C LYS A 311 17.66 -18.69 -8.67
N CYS A 312 16.45 -19.22 -8.67
CA CYS A 312 16.23 -20.63 -8.42
C CYS A 312 16.48 -21.39 -9.73
N GLY A 313 17.52 -22.23 -9.74
CA GLY A 313 17.91 -23.01 -10.91
C GLY A 313 16.83 -24.01 -11.33
N THR A 314 16.91 -24.48 -12.57
CA THR A 314 15.99 -25.48 -13.14
C THR A 314 16.26 -26.91 -12.67
N GLU A 315 17.35 -27.16 -11.94
CA GLU A 315 17.77 -28.48 -11.50
C GLU A 315 17.53 -28.69 -10.01
N GLY A 316 16.32 -29.17 -9.66
CA GLY A 316 15.99 -29.63 -8.32
C GLY A 316 14.63 -29.16 -7.82
N GLN A 317 13.59 -29.97 -8.10
CA GLN A 317 12.17 -29.75 -7.78
C GLN A 317 11.58 -28.46 -8.33
N GLU A 318 10.88 -28.58 -9.45
CA GLU A 318 9.97 -27.56 -9.98
C GLU A 318 8.81 -27.35 -8.98
N ILE A 319 9.05 -26.51 -7.97
CA ILE A 319 8.03 -26.13 -6.99
C ILE A 319 6.98 -25.32 -7.73
N LYS A 320 5.81 -25.93 -7.91
CA LYS A 320 4.65 -25.28 -8.50
C LYS A 320 3.85 -24.57 -7.41
N CYS A 321 3.90 -23.25 -7.43
CA CYS A 321 3.15 -22.42 -6.49
C CYS A 321 1.68 -22.29 -6.93
N GLU A 322 0.77 -22.63 -6.01
CA GLU A 322 -0.66 -22.44 -6.20
C GLU A 322 -1.06 -20.97 -6.06
N TYR A 323 -2.26 -20.65 -6.56
CA TYR A 323 -2.86 -19.30 -6.52
C TYR A 323 -1.97 -18.19 -7.08
N LYS A 324 -1.07 -18.53 -8.02
CA LYS A 324 -0.09 -17.62 -8.62
C LYS A 324 0.91 -17.04 -7.59
N GLY A 325 1.26 -17.81 -6.57
CA GLY A 325 2.48 -17.59 -5.79
C GLY A 325 3.73 -17.67 -6.66
N PHE A 326 4.89 -17.27 -6.11
CA PHE A 326 6.18 -17.42 -6.76
C PHE A 326 7.17 -18.12 -5.83
N VAL A 327 8.17 -18.81 -6.40
CA VAL A 327 9.21 -19.50 -5.61
C VAL A 327 10.02 -18.47 -4.83
N ASP A 328 10.22 -18.72 -3.54
CA ASP A 328 11.02 -17.85 -2.67
C ASP A 328 12.46 -17.78 -3.22
N PRO A 329 12.93 -16.60 -3.67
CA PRO A 329 14.19 -16.48 -4.37
C PRO A 329 15.41 -16.60 -3.45
N LYS A 330 15.23 -16.69 -2.12
CA LYS A 330 16.31 -16.91 -1.16
C LYS A 330 16.51 -18.38 -0.83
N THR A 331 15.43 -19.15 -0.72
CA THR A 331 15.50 -20.54 -0.27
C THR A 331 15.27 -21.55 -1.38
N CYS A 332 14.58 -21.17 -2.45
CA CYS A 332 14.25 -22.02 -3.60
C CYS A 332 13.50 -23.32 -3.27
N ASP A 333 13.00 -23.46 -2.05
CA ASP A 333 12.39 -24.68 -1.53
C ASP A 333 10.93 -24.48 -1.06
N LYS A 334 10.38 -23.29 -1.22
CA LYS A 334 8.99 -22.95 -0.87
C LYS A 334 8.48 -21.80 -1.72
N CYS A 335 7.18 -21.55 -1.65
CA CYS A 335 6.54 -20.42 -2.30
C CYS A 335 6.34 -19.25 -1.35
N VAL A 336 6.44 -18.04 -1.90
CA VAL A 336 5.86 -16.83 -1.33
C VAL A 336 4.42 -16.75 -1.81
N CYS A 337 3.50 -16.60 -0.85
CA CYS A 337 2.08 -16.77 -1.10
C CYS A 337 1.31 -15.44 -1.11
N PRO A 338 0.29 -15.31 -1.97
CA PRO A 338 -0.69 -14.24 -1.85
C PRO A 338 -1.34 -14.24 -0.47
N GLY A 339 -1.74 -13.05 0.01
CA GLY A 339 -2.38 -12.92 1.31
C GLY A 339 -3.60 -13.85 1.45
N GLY A 340 -3.69 -14.56 2.57
CA GLY A 340 -4.73 -15.55 2.84
C GLY A 340 -4.37 -16.99 2.42
N TYR A 341 -3.18 -17.21 1.89
CA TYR A 341 -2.64 -18.52 1.52
C TYR A 341 -1.26 -18.72 2.16
N GLY A 342 -0.89 -19.97 2.43
CA GLY A 342 0.38 -20.35 3.05
C GLY A 342 0.76 -21.79 2.74
N GLY A 343 1.71 -22.32 3.52
CA GLY A 343 2.30 -23.63 3.26
C GLY A 343 3.36 -23.59 2.16
N LYS A 344 4.02 -24.73 1.92
CA LYS A 344 5.15 -24.84 0.98
C LYS A 344 4.75 -24.43 -0.45
N LEU A 345 3.52 -24.76 -0.87
CA LEU A 345 3.03 -24.53 -2.23
C LEU A 345 1.91 -23.49 -2.32
N CYS A 346 1.63 -22.73 -1.25
CA CYS A 346 0.49 -21.80 -1.18
C CYS A 346 -0.91 -22.44 -1.23
N ASN A 347 -1.00 -23.75 -0.99
CA ASN A 347 -2.25 -24.51 -0.99
C ASN A 347 -2.85 -24.69 0.42
N ASP A 348 -2.18 -24.17 1.45
CA ASP A 348 -2.60 -24.29 2.84
C ASP A 348 -3.09 -22.94 3.39
N ARG A 349 -3.78 -22.99 4.53
CA ARG A 349 -4.18 -21.81 5.28
C ARG A 349 -2.98 -21.31 6.10
N PRO A 350 -2.66 -20.01 6.09
CA PRO A 350 -1.37 -19.53 6.61
C PRO A 350 -1.24 -19.48 8.13
N ASP A 351 -2.35 -19.49 8.87
CA ASP A 351 -2.36 -19.31 10.33
C ASP A 351 -3.24 -20.37 10.99
N GLU A 352 -3.05 -20.65 12.28
CA GLU A 352 -3.86 -21.65 12.99
C GLU A 352 -5.18 -21.08 13.53
N CYS A 353 -5.25 -19.76 13.79
CA CYS A 353 -6.35 -19.14 14.52
C CYS A 353 -7.68 -19.06 13.75
N GLY A 354 -7.66 -19.12 12.42
CA GLY A 354 -8.88 -19.17 11.62
C GLY A 354 -9.38 -20.59 11.38
N GLU A 355 -10.31 -20.74 10.46
CA GLU A 355 -10.86 -22.07 10.13
C GLU A 355 -11.34 -22.14 8.67
N GLU A 356 -11.64 -23.35 8.21
CA GLU A 356 -12.40 -23.55 6.98
C GLU A 356 -13.89 -23.69 7.30
N ILE A 357 -14.73 -22.86 6.68
CA ILE A 357 -16.17 -22.80 6.92
C ILE A 357 -16.89 -23.16 5.62
N TRP A 358 -17.64 -24.25 5.65
CA TRP A 358 -18.44 -24.72 4.51
C TRP A 358 -19.83 -24.10 4.54
N ILE A 359 -20.09 -23.14 3.64
CA ILE A 359 -21.36 -22.45 3.52
C ILE A 359 -22.36 -23.31 2.75
N ARG A 360 -23.36 -23.84 3.45
CA ARG A 360 -24.38 -24.72 2.85
C ARG A 360 -25.71 -24.00 2.58
N GLY A 361 -25.96 -22.88 3.27
CA GLY A 361 -27.15 -22.06 3.10
C GLY A 361 -26.93 -20.63 3.59
N THR A 362 -27.95 -20.03 4.19
CA THR A 362 -27.82 -18.76 4.89
C THR A 362 -27.32 -19.01 6.31
N GLU A 363 -26.16 -18.44 6.64
CA GLU A 363 -25.49 -18.62 7.91
C GLU A 363 -25.05 -17.25 8.45
N THR A 364 -25.09 -17.09 9.78
CA THR A 364 -24.48 -15.94 10.45
C THR A 364 -23.24 -16.42 11.18
N ILE A 365 -22.08 -15.92 10.77
CA ILE A 365 -20.80 -16.33 11.32
C ILE A 365 -20.29 -15.20 12.20
N THR A 366 -19.90 -15.56 13.42
CA THR A 366 -19.27 -14.63 14.37
C THR A 366 -17.82 -15.04 14.58
N LYS A 367 -16.90 -14.12 14.34
CA LYS A 367 -15.47 -14.29 14.58
C LYS A 367 -14.99 -13.29 15.61
N SER A 368 -14.47 -13.79 16.72
CA SER A 368 -13.84 -13.00 17.76
C SER A 368 -12.35 -13.29 17.78
N PHE A 369 -11.54 -12.25 17.83
CA PHE A 369 -10.09 -12.37 17.90
C PHE A 369 -9.56 -11.53 19.07
N TYR A 370 -8.58 -12.11 19.74
CA TYR A 370 -7.88 -11.51 20.88
C TYR A 370 -6.43 -11.27 20.46
N ILE A 371 -5.94 -10.04 20.67
CA ILE A 371 -4.53 -9.75 20.45
C ILE A 371 -3.77 -10.09 21.74
N SER A 372 -2.93 -11.11 21.70
CA SER A 372 -2.00 -11.44 22.77
C SER A 372 -0.58 -11.02 22.36
N GLY A 373 -0.27 -9.73 22.38
CA GLY A 373 1.07 -9.26 22.02
C GLY A 373 1.16 -7.75 21.79
N ASN A 374 2.13 -7.09 22.46
CA ASN A 374 2.32 -5.64 22.42
C ASN A 374 3.60 -5.23 21.66
N ASN A 375 3.96 -5.96 20.61
CA ASN A 375 5.16 -5.69 19.81
C ASN A 375 4.91 -4.70 18.67
N GLY A 376 3.71 -4.11 18.58
CA GLY A 376 3.37 -3.19 17.49
C GLY A 376 3.34 -3.84 16.10
N LYS A 377 3.38 -5.17 15.98
CA LYS A 377 3.22 -5.86 14.69
C LYS A 377 1.75 -6.25 14.47
N TYR A 378 1.35 -6.36 13.20
CA TYR A 378 0.03 -6.90 12.88
C TYR A 378 0.01 -8.41 13.07
N VAL A 379 -1.07 -8.89 13.68
CA VAL A 379 -1.45 -10.30 13.70
C VAL A 379 -2.55 -10.48 12.66
N THR A 380 -2.37 -11.46 11.79
CA THR A 380 -3.35 -11.83 10.76
C THR A 380 -4.00 -13.17 11.09
N CYS A 381 -5.30 -13.26 10.89
CA CYS A 381 -6.07 -14.48 11.09
C CYS A 381 -6.97 -14.78 9.89
N THR A 382 -6.77 -15.93 9.25
CA THR A 382 -7.34 -16.25 7.95
C THR A 382 -8.35 -17.36 8.08
N SER A 383 -9.59 -17.09 7.67
CA SER A 383 -10.62 -18.11 7.47
C SER A 383 -10.96 -18.28 5.99
N TRP A 384 -11.11 -19.52 5.55
CA TRP A 384 -11.56 -19.85 4.20
C TRP A 384 -13.05 -20.14 4.21
N LEU A 385 -13.79 -19.42 3.37
CA LEU A 385 -15.21 -19.72 3.14
C LEU A 385 -15.28 -20.61 1.91
N ARG A 386 -15.84 -21.82 2.07
CA ARG A 386 -15.96 -22.83 1.03
C ARG A 386 -17.42 -23.04 0.67
N SER A 387 -17.65 -23.43 -0.57
CA SER A 387 -18.94 -23.89 -1.07
C SER A 387 -18.70 -24.88 -2.20
N ASP A 388 -19.73 -25.63 -2.59
CA ASP A 388 -19.60 -26.58 -3.70
C ASP A 388 -19.24 -25.86 -5.00
N SER A 389 -18.63 -26.58 -5.94
CA SER A 389 -18.26 -26.05 -7.26
C SER A 389 -19.46 -25.39 -7.96
N PHE A 390 -19.17 -24.35 -8.76
CA PHE A 390 -20.17 -23.58 -9.53
C PHE A 390 -21.20 -22.81 -8.68
N THR A 391 -20.89 -22.52 -7.42
CA THR A 391 -21.74 -21.70 -6.54
C THR A 391 -21.07 -20.39 -6.19
N THR A 392 -21.85 -19.41 -5.77
CA THR A 392 -21.35 -18.11 -5.31
C THR A 392 -21.64 -17.94 -3.83
N ILE A 393 -20.63 -17.51 -3.07
CA ILE A 393 -20.80 -17.10 -1.67
C ILE A 393 -21.01 -15.58 -1.65
N ILE A 394 -22.16 -15.15 -1.15
CA ILE A 394 -22.40 -13.73 -0.85
C ILE A 394 -22.00 -13.50 0.60
N VAL A 395 -21.13 -12.52 0.84
CA VAL A 395 -20.75 -12.10 2.20
C VAL A 395 -21.33 -10.72 2.46
N LYS A 396 -22.08 -10.58 3.56
CA LYS A 396 -22.60 -9.32 4.07
C LYS A 396 -22.02 -9.04 5.43
N LEU A 397 -21.25 -7.96 5.55
CA LEU A 397 -20.78 -7.50 6.84
C LEU A 397 -21.98 -6.99 7.66
N VAL A 398 -22.23 -7.60 8.82
CA VAL A 398 -23.36 -7.26 9.69
C VAL A 398 -22.92 -6.29 10.78
N ARG A 399 -21.81 -6.60 11.48
CA ARG A 399 -21.28 -5.76 12.55
C ARG A 399 -19.78 -5.97 12.75
N ILE A 400 -19.05 -4.90 13.04
CA ILE A 400 -17.70 -4.94 13.60
C ILE A 400 -17.72 -4.20 14.94
N SER A 401 -17.11 -4.79 15.98
CA SER A 401 -16.92 -4.16 17.28
C SER A 401 -15.49 -4.33 17.79
N GLY A 402 -15.02 -3.41 18.65
CA GLY A 402 -13.71 -3.50 19.31
C GLY A 402 -12.56 -2.75 18.62
N GLY A 403 -12.84 -1.72 17.81
CA GLY A 403 -11.81 -0.92 17.13
C GLY A 403 -12.29 0.47 16.71
N PRO A 404 -11.38 1.34 16.23
CA PRO A 404 -11.76 2.62 15.63
C PRO A 404 -12.68 2.37 14.43
N LYS A 405 -13.77 3.13 14.35
CA LYS A 405 -14.72 3.05 13.23
C LYS A 405 -14.14 3.81 12.05
N ASN A 406 -14.31 3.27 10.83
CA ASN A 406 -13.94 3.92 9.57
C ASN A 406 -12.44 4.23 9.41
N SER A 407 -11.56 3.38 9.95
CA SER A 407 -10.12 3.47 9.68
C SER A 407 -9.84 3.23 8.20
N ILE A 408 -9.11 4.16 7.57
CA ILE A 408 -8.64 4.04 6.18
C ILE A 408 -7.34 3.23 6.19
N GLY A 409 -7.18 2.30 5.25
CA GLY A 409 -5.95 1.53 5.08
C GLY A 409 -5.71 0.42 6.12
N CYS A 410 -6.66 0.18 7.04
CA CYS A 410 -6.52 -0.74 8.17
C CYS A 410 -5.34 -0.41 9.09
N ASP A 411 -5.18 0.87 9.48
CA ASP A 411 -4.09 1.39 10.31
C ASP A 411 -3.90 0.75 11.70
N SER A 412 -4.89 -0.01 12.17
CA SER A 412 -4.93 -0.55 13.53
C SER A 412 -5.61 -1.91 13.58
N ALA A 413 -6.69 -2.10 12.84
CA ALA A 413 -7.27 -3.40 12.54
C ALA A 413 -8.24 -3.30 11.37
N GLY A 414 -8.56 -4.44 10.77
CA GLY A 414 -9.58 -4.51 9.72
C GLY A 414 -9.87 -5.91 9.25
N ILE A 415 -10.72 -6.03 8.24
CA ILE A 415 -11.13 -7.32 7.68
C ILE A 415 -10.94 -7.26 6.19
N GLU A 416 -10.02 -8.04 5.65
CA GLU A 416 -9.92 -8.19 4.21
C GLU A 416 -10.79 -9.34 3.71
N ILE A 417 -11.72 -9.02 2.80
CA ILE A 417 -12.52 -10.01 2.06
C ILE A 417 -11.99 -10.06 0.63
N LYS A 418 -11.27 -11.14 0.32
CA LYS A 418 -10.81 -11.44 -1.03
C LYS A 418 -11.95 -12.01 -1.86
N THR A 419 -12.35 -11.29 -2.90
CA THR A 419 -13.49 -11.64 -3.76
C THR A 419 -13.14 -11.73 -5.25
N LYS A 420 -11.94 -11.32 -5.64
CA LYS A 420 -11.48 -11.36 -7.03
C LYS A 420 -10.97 -12.76 -7.38
N ASN A 421 -11.07 -13.16 -8.64
CA ASN A 421 -10.51 -14.44 -9.12
C ASN A 421 -8.98 -14.47 -8.99
N ASP A 422 -8.31 -13.34 -9.28
CA ASP A 422 -6.88 -13.20 -9.07
C ASP A 422 -6.59 -12.94 -7.58
N GLN A 423 -6.18 -13.99 -6.88
CA GLN A 423 -5.94 -13.95 -5.43
C GLN A 423 -4.71 -13.14 -5.03
N ARG A 424 -3.89 -12.71 -5.99
CA ARG A 424 -2.75 -11.80 -5.75
C ARG A 424 -3.18 -10.41 -5.32
N LEU A 425 -4.38 -9.96 -5.75
CA LEU A 425 -4.91 -8.64 -5.47
C LEU A 425 -5.37 -8.49 -4.02
N THR A 426 -5.23 -7.29 -3.47
CA THR A 426 -5.84 -6.96 -2.18
C THR A 426 -7.37 -6.97 -2.27
N GLY A 427 -8.02 -7.50 -1.25
CA GLY A 427 -9.48 -7.55 -1.12
C GLY A 427 -10.12 -6.25 -0.61
N TYR A 428 -11.43 -6.28 -0.39
CA TYR A 428 -12.15 -5.19 0.28
C TYR A 428 -11.84 -5.18 1.78
N ARG A 429 -11.71 -4.01 2.40
CA ARG A 429 -11.26 -3.86 3.79
C ARG A 429 -12.22 -3.10 4.70
#